data_AF-A0A534Q1X7-F1
#
_entry.id   AF-A0A534Q1X7-F1
#
_cell.length_a   1.000
_cell.length_b   1.000
_cell.length_c   1.000
_cell.angle_alpha   90.00
_cell.angle_beta   90.00
_cell.angle_gamma   90.00
#
_symmetry.space_group_name_H-M   'P 1'
#
loop_
_entity.id
_entity.type
_entity.pdbx_description
1 polymer ?
#
loop_
_entity_poly.entity_id
_entity_poly.type
_entity_poly.pdbx_seq_one_letter_code
_entity_poly.pdbx_strand_id
1 'polypeptide(L)'
;MRILLVAVCLCACAHGAAVPDTELANWRSQHPVAAKQLCSFAWDTSETSRMRRWMHDHPTQAAELLDWAAAHPGSTTPPPFLLQTPPEFDGYRPWRDPAVYALFDWASQNPDAAQDLASTHSGVAGAIDARNC
;
A
#
# COMPACT_ATOMS: atom_id res chain seq x y z
N MET A 1 -58.90 24.64 2.66
CA MET A 1 -58.04 23.57 2.09
C MET A 1 -56.61 23.83 2.52
N ARG A 2 -56.07 22.96 3.38
CA ARG A 2 -54.68 23.03 3.89
C ARG A 2 -53.81 22.14 2.99
N ILE A 3 -52.81 22.72 2.32
CA ILE A 3 -51.81 21.95 1.58
C ILE A 3 -50.57 21.87 2.47
N LEU A 4 -50.42 20.73 3.13
CA LEU A 4 -49.19 20.27 3.79
C LEU A 4 -48.32 19.63 2.69
N LEU A 5 -47.21 20.26 2.32
CA LEU A 5 -46.21 19.65 1.44
C LEU A 5 -45.06 19.12 2.29
N VAL A 6 -44.98 17.80 2.27
CA VAL A 6 -44.07 16.91 3.00
C VAL A 6 -42.63 17.12 2.53
N ALA A 7 -41.71 17.15 3.50
CA ALA A 7 -40.28 17.20 3.30
C ALA A 7 -39.77 15.97 2.53
N VAL A 8 -39.11 16.18 1.40
CA VAL A 8 -38.34 15.13 0.72
C VAL A 8 -36.90 15.23 1.22
N CYS A 9 -36.59 14.40 2.21
CA CYS A 9 -35.23 14.16 2.69
C CYS A 9 -34.51 13.31 1.65
N LEU A 10 -33.73 13.94 0.76
CA LEU A 10 -32.82 13.24 -0.15
C LEU A 10 -31.54 12.89 0.63
N CYS A 11 -31.53 11.74 1.30
CA CYS A 11 -30.30 11.06 1.65
C CYS A 11 -29.64 10.55 0.36
N ALA A 12 -28.92 11.44 -0.33
CA ALA A 12 -27.95 11.01 -1.33
C ALA A 12 -26.80 10.33 -0.56
N CYS A 13 -26.91 9.03 -0.36
CA CYS A 13 -25.75 8.21 -0.10
C CYS A 13 -24.87 8.31 -1.35
N ALA A 14 -23.97 9.28 -1.38
CA ALA A 14 -22.84 9.31 -2.27
C ALA A 14 -21.94 8.12 -1.90
N HIS A 15 -22.36 6.93 -2.33
CA HIS A 15 -21.47 5.82 -2.56
C HIS A 15 -20.59 6.27 -3.73
N GLY A 16 -19.58 7.07 -3.42
CA GLY A 16 -18.51 7.40 -4.34
C GLY A 16 -17.97 6.07 -4.82
N ALA A 17 -18.24 5.75 -6.09
CA ALA A 17 -17.51 4.72 -6.78
C ALA A 17 -16.04 5.06 -6.58
N ALA A 18 -15.30 4.17 -5.92
CA ALA A 18 -13.86 4.28 -5.81
C ALA A 18 -13.33 4.29 -7.25
N VAL A 19 -13.04 5.47 -7.76
CA VAL A 19 -12.33 5.65 -9.03
C VAL A 19 -11.01 4.91 -8.82
N PRO A 20 -10.65 3.94 -9.67
CA PRO A 20 -9.32 3.33 -9.59
C PRO A 20 -8.32 4.48 -9.67
N ASP A 21 -7.45 4.60 -8.68
CA ASP A 21 -6.39 5.61 -8.62
C ASP A 21 -5.67 5.62 -9.97
N THR A 22 -5.94 6.64 -10.79
CA THR A 22 -5.39 6.75 -12.14
C THR A 22 -3.86 6.75 -12.11
N GLU A 23 -3.30 7.22 -11.01
CA GLU A 23 -1.88 7.20 -10.70
C GLU A 23 -1.32 5.77 -10.58
N LEU A 24 -2.00 4.90 -9.83
CA LEU A 24 -1.60 3.49 -9.71
C LEU A 24 -1.76 2.72 -11.02
N ALA A 25 -2.83 2.98 -11.78
CA ALA A 25 -3.02 2.40 -13.10
C ALA A 25 -1.89 2.83 -14.07
N ASN A 26 -1.52 4.11 -14.05
CA ASN A 26 -0.39 4.62 -14.84
C ASN A 26 0.94 3.99 -14.39
N TRP A 27 1.20 3.92 -13.08
CA TRP A 27 2.39 3.26 -12.54
C TRP A 27 2.51 1.81 -13.02
N ARG A 28 1.42 1.04 -13.00
CA ARG A 28 1.42 -0.35 -13.49
C ARG A 28 1.71 -0.45 -14.98
N SER A 29 1.24 0.52 -15.78
CA SER A 29 1.52 0.55 -17.22
C SER A 29 3.00 0.84 -17.53
N GLN A 30 3.65 1.63 -16.67
CA GLN A 30 5.07 1.97 -16.76
C GLN A 30 5.96 0.84 -16.22
N HIS A 31 5.49 0.11 -15.20
CA HIS A 31 6.24 -0.92 -14.49
C HIS A 31 5.55 -2.31 -14.52
N PRO A 32 5.23 -2.88 -15.71
CA PRO A 32 4.35 -4.04 -15.80
C PRO A 32 4.92 -5.32 -15.15
N VAL A 33 6.24 -5.51 -15.17
CA VAL A 33 6.89 -6.67 -14.55
C VAL A 33 6.85 -6.55 -13.03
N ALA A 34 7.22 -5.39 -12.49
CA ALA A 34 7.22 -5.12 -11.06
C ALA A 34 5.80 -5.16 -10.47
N ALA A 35 4.82 -4.62 -11.20
CA ALA A 35 3.40 -4.69 -10.87
C ALA A 35 2.90 -6.14 -10.78
N LYS A 36 3.29 -7.00 -11.74
CA LYS A 36 2.91 -8.43 -11.72
C LYS A 36 3.49 -9.16 -10.51
N GLN A 37 4.73 -8.85 -10.13
CA GLN A 37 5.37 -9.42 -8.93
C GLN A 37 4.66 -8.98 -7.66
N LEU A 38 4.41 -7.68 -7.49
CA LEU A 38 3.62 -7.17 -6.36
C LEU A 38 2.24 -7.79 -6.29
N CYS A 39 1.57 -7.96 -7.42
CA CYS A 39 0.25 -8.58 -7.44
C CYS A 39 0.26 -10.06 -7.05
N SER A 40 1.27 -10.79 -7.49
CA SER A 40 1.47 -12.19 -7.07
C SER A 40 1.71 -12.27 -5.56
N PHE A 41 2.50 -11.35 -5.01
CA PHE A 41 2.77 -11.23 -3.59
C PHE A 41 1.51 -10.85 -2.78
N ALA A 42 0.72 -9.87 -3.26
CA ALA A 42 -0.50 -9.40 -2.59
C ALA A 42 -1.57 -10.49 -2.47
N TRP A 43 -1.64 -11.44 -3.42
CA TRP A 43 -2.56 -12.57 -3.35
C TRP A 43 -2.24 -13.59 -2.25
N ASP A 44 -1.05 -13.57 -1.67
CA ASP A 44 -0.71 -14.40 -0.52
C ASP A 44 -1.28 -13.79 0.79
N THR A 45 -2.60 -13.90 0.93
CA THR A 45 -3.37 -13.06 1.87
C THR A 45 -3.14 -13.38 3.34
N SER A 46 -2.82 -14.63 3.73
CA SER A 46 -2.58 -14.97 5.13
C SER A 46 -1.29 -14.34 5.64
N GLU A 47 -0.23 -14.43 4.84
CA GLU A 47 1.11 -13.96 5.20
C GLU A 47 1.23 -12.43 5.10
N THR A 48 0.56 -11.80 4.13
CA THR A 48 0.69 -10.36 3.89
C THR A 48 -0.31 -9.49 4.62
N SER A 49 -1.37 -10.05 5.22
CA SER A 49 -2.48 -9.26 5.80
C SER A 49 -2.03 -8.20 6.83
N ARG A 50 -1.13 -8.56 7.75
CA ARG A 50 -0.63 -7.65 8.79
C ARG A 50 0.28 -6.58 8.23
N MET A 51 1.21 -6.95 7.35
CA MET A 51 2.03 -6.00 6.60
C MET A 51 1.16 -5.03 5.79
N ARG A 52 0.14 -5.51 5.07
CA ARG A 52 -0.76 -4.65 4.28
C ARG A 52 -1.52 -3.66 5.16
N ARG A 53 -2.02 -4.11 6.31
CA ARG A 53 -2.63 -3.22 7.31
C ARG A 53 -1.62 -2.17 7.79
N TRP A 54 -0.40 -2.58 8.13
CA TRP A 54 0.64 -1.64 8.54
C TRP A 54 0.98 -0.62 7.44
N MET A 55 1.11 -1.02 6.18
CA MET A 55 1.38 -0.08 5.08
C MET A 55 0.22 0.90 4.86
N HIS A 56 -1.02 0.45 5.05
CA HIS A 56 -2.20 1.31 5.01
C HIS A 56 -2.22 2.31 6.17
N ASP A 57 -1.88 1.87 7.38
CA ASP A 57 -1.93 2.70 8.59
C ASP A 57 -0.69 3.63 8.69
N HIS A 58 0.42 3.28 8.03
CA HIS A 58 1.71 4.00 8.06
C HIS A 58 2.30 4.24 6.66
N PRO A 59 1.60 4.95 5.76
CA PRO A 59 2.00 5.09 4.36
C PRO A 59 3.36 5.78 4.19
N THR A 60 3.70 6.76 5.04
CA THR A 60 5.01 7.43 5.01
C THR A 60 6.16 6.46 5.34
N GLN A 61 6.00 5.63 6.38
CA GLN A 61 7.02 4.65 6.75
C GLN A 61 7.14 3.55 5.69
N ALA A 62 6.02 3.17 5.06
CA ALA A 62 6.03 2.22 3.96
C ALA A 62 6.75 2.80 2.73
N ALA A 63 6.52 4.07 2.38
CA ALA A 63 7.26 4.76 1.32
C ALA A 63 8.77 4.85 1.64
N GLU A 64 9.12 5.23 2.87
CA GLU A 64 10.52 5.26 3.33
C GLU A 64 11.20 3.89 3.26
N LEU A 65 10.48 2.80 3.53
CA LEU A 65 10.99 1.43 3.38
C LEU A 65 11.35 1.13 1.92
N LEU A 66 10.44 1.46 1.00
CA LEU A 66 10.60 1.22 -0.44
C LEU A 66 11.75 2.07 -1.01
N ASP A 67 11.79 3.36 -0.69
CA ASP A 67 12.86 4.27 -1.10
C ASP A 67 14.22 3.81 -0.58
N TRP A 68 14.29 3.42 0.70
CA TRP A 68 15.53 2.93 1.27
C TRP A 68 16.00 1.67 0.56
N ALA A 69 15.12 0.70 0.33
CA ALA A 69 15.45 -0.55 -0.34
C ALA A 69 15.92 -0.33 -1.79
N ALA A 70 15.25 0.56 -2.51
CA ALA A 70 15.64 0.96 -3.85
C ALA A 70 17.02 1.64 -3.90
N ALA A 71 17.34 2.45 -2.88
CA ALA A 71 18.63 3.12 -2.77
C ALA A 71 19.78 2.18 -2.31
N HIS A 72 19.46 1.01 -1.76
CA HIS A 72 20.45 0.06 -1.22
C HIS A 72 20.25 -1.36 -1.80
N PRO A 73 20.40 -1.53 -3.12
CA PRO A 73 20.15 -2.81 -3.77
C PRO A 73 21.10 -3.90 -3.24
N GLY A 74 20.56 -5.06 -2.89
CA GLY A 74 21.30 -6.20 -2.35
C GLY A 74 21.61 -6.10 -0.86
N SER A 75 21.18 -5.04 -0.17
CA SER A 75 21.23 -4.99 1.29
C SER A 75 20.30 -6.05 1.87
N THR A 76 20.73 -6.72 2.93
CA THR A 76 19.88 -7.57 3.78
C THR A 76 19.53 -6.88 5.11
N THR A 77 19.99 -5.64 5.29
CA THR A 77 19.77 -4.86 6.51
C THR A 77 18.68 -3.83 6.25
N PRO A 78 17.56 -3.84 7.00
CA PRO A 78 16.49 -2.86 6.84
C PRO A 78 16.91 -1.48 7.38
N PRO A 79 16.18 -0.41 7.03
CA PRO A 79 16.45 0.93 7.54
C PRO A 79 16.32 0.99 9.07
N PRO A 80 17.12 1.85 9.76
CA PRO A 80 17.09 1.98 11.21
C PRO A 80 15.72 2.36 11.79
N PHE A 81 14.86 3.05 11.04
CA PHE A 81 13.52 3.41 11.53
C PHE A 81 12.67 2.16 11.77
N LEU A 82 12.79 1.14 10.92
CA LEU A 82 11.98 -0.09 10.99
C LEU A 82 12.27 -0.86 12.29
N LEU A 83 13.54 -0.85 12.72
CA LEU A 83 14.00 -1.47 13.97
C LEU A 83 13.52 -0.72 15.22
N GLN A 84 13.22 0.57 15.05
CA GLN A 84 12.75 1.46 16.12
C GLN A 84 11.23 1.62 16.12
N THR A 85 10.52 1.08 15.13
CA THR A 85 9.05 1.13 15.08
C THR A 85 8.48 0.49 16.36
N PRO A 86 7.70 1.24 17.16
CA PRO A 86 7.06 0.69 18.34
C PRO A 86 6.09 -0.44 17.95
N PRO A 87 5.73 -1.33 18.90
CA PRO A 87 4.69 -2.32 18.64
C PRO A 87 3.36 -1.63 18.30
N GLU A 88 2.71 -2.11 17.25
CA GLU A 88 1.42 -1.60 16.80
C GLU A 88 0.26 -2.51 17.27
N PHE A 89 -0.83 -2.57 16.51
CA PHE A 89 -1.98 -3.43 16.76
C PHE A 89 -1.55 -4.87 17.10
N ASP A 90 -2.16 -5.45 18.13
CA ASP A 90 -1.92 -6.83 18.57
C ASP A 90 -0.43 -7.18 18.83
N GLY A 91 0.40 -6.17 19.12
CA GLY A 91 1.84 -6.35 19.32
C GLY A 91 2.62 -6.61 18.02
N TYR A 92 2.03 -6.27 16.87
CA TYR A 92 2.65 -6.36 15.56
C TYR A 92 3.96 -5.55 15.52
N ARG A 93 5.00 -6.14 14.92
CA ARG A 93 6.34 -5.55 14.80
C ARG A 93 6.81 -5.74 13.36
N PRO A 94 6.83 -4.69 12.52
CA PRO A 94 7.12 -4.84 11.10
C PRO A 94 8.53 -5.40 10.84
N TRP A 95 9.52 -5.06 11.67
CA TRP A 95 10.88 -5.63 11.57
C TRP A 95 10.97 -7.13 11.86
N ARG A 96 9.89 -7.78 12.34
CA ARG A 96 9.80 -9.23 12.54
C ARG A 96 8.93 -9.93 11.49
N ASP A 97 8.25 -9.20 10.62
CA ASP A 97 7.32 -9.77 9.65
C ASP A 97 8.08 -10.19 8.38
N PRO A 98 8.10 -11.48 8.00
CA PRO A 98 8.71 -11.93 6.75
C PRO A 98 8.16 -11.25 5.49
N ALA A 99 6.88 -10.86 5.49
CA ALA A 99 6.28 -10.16 4.35
C ALA A 99 6.90 -8.77 4.16
N VAL A 100 7.27 -8.07 5.25
CA VAL A 100 7.99 -6.78 5.18
C VAL A 100 9.35 -6.98 4.52
N TYR A 101 10.07 -8.06 4.84
CA TYR A 101 11.35 -8.37 4.17
C TYR A 101 11.18 -8.80 2.72
N ALA A 102 10.13 -9.56 2.39
CA ALA A 102 9.83 -9.92 1.00
C ALA A 102 9.52 -8.67 0.15
N LEU A 103 8.79 -7.70 0.70
CA LEU A 103 8.54 -6.42 0.03
C LEU A 103 9.82 -5.60 -0.11
N PHE A 104 10.66 -5.58 0.92
CA PHE A 104 11.96 -4.91 0.89
C PHE A 104 12.89 -5.53 -0.17
N ASP A 105 12.95 -6.86 -0.25
CA ASP A 105 13.72 -7.58 -1.27
C ASP A 105 13.17 -7.30 -2.68
N TRP A 106 11.84 -7.26 -2.83
CA TRP A 106 11.19 -6.86 -4.08
C TRP A 106 11.59 -5.44 -4.49
N ALA A 107 11.58 -4.49 -3.56
CA ALA A 107 11.93 -3.10 -3.82
C ALA A 107 13.41 -2.94 -4.20
N SER A 108 14.29 -3.69 -3.52
CA SER A 108 15.70 -3.77 -3.87
C SER A 108 15.93 -4.35 -5.28
N GLN A 109 15.08 -5.24 -5.77
CA GLN A 109 15.18 -5.85 -7.10
C GLN A 109 14.54 -4.99 -8.19
N ASN A 110 13.65 -4.06 -7.82
CA ASN A 110 12.92 -3.19 -8.73
C ASN A 110 13.06 -1.72 -8.29
N PRO A 111 14.29 -1.16 -8.25
CA PRO A 111 14.56 0.13 -7.60
C PRO A 111 13.77 1.30 -8.22
N ASP A 112 13.73 1.40 -9.56
CA ASP A 112 12.99 2.46 -10.25
C ASP A 112 11.48 2.37 -9.95
N ALA A 113 10.92 1.17 -10.02
CA ALA A 113 9.49 0.95 -9.75
C ALA A 113 9.14 1.23 -8.28
N ALA A 114 10.05 0.89 -7.37
CA ALA A 114 9.88 1.12 -5.94
C ALA A 114 9.98 2.61 -5.56
N GLN A 115 10.93 3.35 -6.14
CA GLN A 115 11.04 4.81 -5.97
C GLN A 115 9.82 5.52 -6.53
N ASP A 116 9.40 5.16 -7.75
CA ASP A 116 8.19 5.73 -8.34
C ASP A 116 6.97 5.42 -7.46
N LEU A 117 6.84 4.19 -6.94
CA LEU A 117 5.73 3.83 -6.07
C LEU A 117 5.75 4.60 -4.74
N ALA A 118 6.92 4.74 -4.12
CA ALA A 118 7.12 5.48 -2.87
C ALA A 118 6.80 6.97 -3.01
N SER A 119 7.02 7.55 -4.20
CA SER A 119 6.70 8.95 -4.49
C SER A 119 5.19 9.24 -4.55
N THR A 120 4.35 8.21 -4.62
CA THR A 120 2.89 8.32 -4.71
C THR A 120 2.22 7.98 -3.38
N HIS A 121 1.57 8.96 -2.73
CA HIS A 121 0.96 8.77 -1.40
C HIS A 121 -0.16 7.71 -1.37
N SER A 122 -0.89 7.50 -2.48
CA SER A 122 -1.92 6.45 -2.61
C SER A 122 -1.37 5.12 -3.15
N GLY A 123 -0.21 5.14 -3.80
CA GLY A 123 0.32 3.96 -4.51
C GLY A 123 0.77 2.86 -3.58
N VAL A 124 1.40 3.17 -2.45
CA VAL A 124 2.00 2.14 -1.58
C VAL A 124 0.94 1.22 -0.95
N ALA A 125 -0.16 1.79 -0.43
CA ALA A 125 -1.26 1.00 0.14
C ALA A 125 -2.16 0.39 -0.95
N GLY A 126 -2.37 1.09 -2.06
CA GLY A 126 -3.21 0.61 -3.18
C GLY A 126 -2.57 -0.49 -4.02
N ALA A 127 -1.24 -0.46 -4.21
CA ALA A 127 -0.51 -1.42 -5.05
C ALA A 127 -0.50 -2.85 -4.47
N ILE A 128 -0.57 -2.96 -3.15
CA ILE A 128 -0.61 -4.23 -2.42
C ILE A 128 -2.03 -4.67 -2.09
N ASP A 129 -3.08 -3.92 -2.47
CA ASP A 129 -4.44 -4.41 -2.34
C ASP A 129 -4.69 -5.45 -3.44
N ALA A 130 -4.77 -6.73 -3.03
CA ALA A 130 -5.03 -7.87 -3.92
C ALA A 130 -6.30 -7.74 -4.76
N ARG A 131 -7.27 -6.89 -4.35
CA ARG A 131 -8.48 -6.60 -5.13
C ARG A 131 -8.25 -5.68 -6.32
N ASN A 132 -7.15 -4.95 -6.29
CA ASN A 132 -6.77 -4.01 -7.34
C ASN A 132 -5.73 -4.62 -8.29
N CYS A 133 -5.38 -5.89 -8.11
CA CYS A 133 -4.77 -6.71 -9.15
C CYS A 133 -5.85 -7.20 -10.12
#